data_AF-A0A1H7U5X8-F1
#
_entry.id   AF-A0A1H7U5X8-F1
#
_cell.length_a   1.000
_cell.length_b   1.000
_cell.length_c   1.000
_cell.angle_alpha   90.00
_cell.angle_beta   90.00
_cell.angle_gamma   90.00
#
_symmetry.space_group_name_H-M   'P 1'
#
loop_
_entity.id
_entity.type
_entity.pdbx_description
1 polymer ?
#
loop_
_entity_poly.entity_id
_entity_poly.type
_entity_poly.pdbx_seq_one_letter_code
_entity_poly.pdbx_strand_id
1 'polypeptide(L)'
;PLEKSDIRFQGQYYDEETGLHYNRYRYYEPFCARYVSKDPISLLGGLNNFAYVSDPNQWVDPMGLQVGIGFSSKNNTVIITDVDTKQSMRIGAFTGGHISQEGVFNANGNNYEKPIPPGSYYITEYPNPDRPNNNHWYGLLKIDEKIDDETIDQFGNKRFGFRLHPRTVSHGCVTISSFDQQGRESWGKLKEMLDKTSTSTIEYEDKWYRKNRQLKLYGILHVK
;
A
#
# COMPACT_ATOMS: atom_id res chain seq x y z
N PRO A 1 1.66 -29.33 38.58
CA PRO A 1 1.93 -27.91 38.23
C PRO A 1 1.43 -27.63 36.82
N LEU A 2 0.62 -26.59 36.63
CA LEU A 2 0.27 -26.14 35.27
C LEU A 2 1.57 -25.76 34.57
N GLU A 3 1.83 -26.36 33.42
CA GLU A 3 3.00 -26.06 32.60
C GLU A 3 2.97 -24.56 32.27
N LYS A 4 4.05 -23.85 32.61
CA LYS A 4 4.15 -22.41 32.34
C LYS A 4 4.30 -22.27 30.83
N SER A 5 3.24 -21.84 30.16
CA SER A 5 3.33 -21.48 28.74
C SER A 5 4.10 -20.18 28.62
N ASP A 6 5.11 -20.13 27.75
CA ASP A 6 5.84 -18.90 27.43
C ASP A 6 5.20 -18.10 26.31
N ILE A 7 4.10 -18.60 25.73
CA ILE A 7 3.32 -17.83 24.77
C ILE A 7 2.47 -16.80 25.53
N ARG A 8 2.50 -15.56 25.06
CA ARG A 8 1.73 -14.43 25.56
C ARG A 8 0.71 -13.97 24.52
N PHE A 9 0.02 -12.87 24.79
CA PHE A 9 -1.02 -12.35 23.91
C PHE A 9 -0.49 -12.14 22.48
N GLN A 10 -1.30 -12.52 21.48
CA GLN A 10 -0.95 -12.42 20.06
C GLN A 10 0.33 -13.15 19.61
N GLY A 11 0.69 -14.26 20.28
CA GLY A 11 1.82 -15.11 19.83
C GLY A 11 3.20 -14.57 20.20
N GLN A 12 3.26 -13.56 21.07
CA GLN A 12 4.51 -13.08 21.65
C GLN A 12 5.18 -14.16 22.50
N TYR A 13 6.51 -14.16 22.54
CA TYR A 13 7.28 -15.08 23.37
C TYR A 13 7.74 -14.39 24.64
N TYR A 14 7.44 -14.96 25.80
CA TYR A 14 7.90 -14.46 27.09
C TYR A 14 9.37 -14.77 27.28
N ASP A 15 10.16 -13.73 27.51
CA ASP A 15 11.54 -13.84 27.91
C ASP A 15 11.62 -13.80 29.45
N GLU A 16 11.98 -14.92 30.07
CA GLU A 16 12.04 -15.04 31.52
C GLU A 16 13.19 -14.25 32.15
N GLU A 17 14.29 -14.03 31.42
CA GLU A 17 15.47 -13.31 31.93
C GLU A 17 15.16 -11.82 32.10
N THR A 18 14.39 -11.25 31.16
CA THR A 18 14.08 -9.82 31.14
C THR A 18 12.67 -9.49 31.65
N GLY A 19 11.78 -10.48 31.70
CA GLY A 19 10.35 -10.28 31.97
C GLY A 19 9.58 -9.62 30.82
N LEU A 20 10.22 -9.41 29.67
CA LEU A 20 9.65 -8.76 28.49
C LEU A 20 9.04 -9.78 27.52
N HIS A 21 8.24 -9.29 26.58
CA HIS A 21 7.60 -10.11 25.56
C HIS A 21 8.26 -9.85 24.20
N TYR A 22 8.95 -10.84 23.66
CA TYR A 22 9.55 -10.77 22.33
C TYR A 22 8.48 -10.82 21.24
N ASN A 23 8.48 -9.78 20.39
CA ASN A 23 7.62 -9.64 19.23
C ASN A 23 8.47 -9.35 17.98
N ARG A 24 9.16 -10.40 17.53
CA ARG A 24 10.04 -10.44 16.34
C ARG A 24 11.10 -9.33 16.27
N TYR A 25 10.74 -8.13 15.83
CA TYR A 25 11.70 -7.03 15.68
C TYR A 25 11.83 -6.16 16.94
N ARG A 26 10.96 -6.36 17.95
CA ARG A 26 10.94 -5.55 19.17
C ARG A 26 10.56 -6.34 20.42
N TYR A 27 10.96 -5.83 21.58
CA TYR A 27 10.52 -6.31 22.90
C TYR A 27 9.42 -5.40 23.46
N TYR A 28 8.33 -6.01 23.89
CA TYR A 28 7.15 -5.37 24.45
C TYR A 28 7.14 -5.51 25.99
N GLU A 29 6.94 -4.39 26.68
CA GLU A 29 6.78 -4.34 28.13
C GLU A 29 5.29 -4.33 28.49
N PRO A 30 4.76 -5.41 29.08
CA PRO A 30 3.32 -5.53 29.32
C PRO A 30 2.81 -4.56 30.39
N PHE A 31 3.61 -4.21 31.40
CA PHE A 31 3.20 -3.30 32.48
C PHE A 31 2.98 -1.86 31.99
N CYS A 32 3.77 -1.42 31.01
CA CYS A 32 3.71 -0.07 30.45
C CYS A 32 2.97 0.00 29.11
N ALA A 33 2.47 -1.15 28.63
CA ALA A 33 1.76 -1.35 27.37
C ALA A 33 2.46 -0.74 26.13
N ARG A 34 3.78 -0.95 26.02
CA ARG A 34 4.60 -0.30 24.99
C ARG A 34 5.83 -1.12 24.62
N TYR A 35 6.48 -0.79 23.52
CA TYR A 35 7.81 -1.30 23.20
C TYR A 35 8.88 -0.61 24.04
N VAL A 36 9.92 -1.36 24.43
CA VAL A 36 11.05 -0.82 25.20
C VAL A 36 12.10 -0.17 24.30
N SER A 37 12.20 -0.63 23.06
CA SER A 37 12.99 0.01 22.03
C SER A 37 12.13 0.98 21.25
N LYS A 38 12.75 2.08 20.78
CA LYS A 38 12.12 2.89 19.74
C LYS A 38 11.80 1.99 18.56
N ASP A 39 10.68 2.27 17.94
CA ASP A 39 10.31 1.68 16.68
C ASP A 39 11.52 1.73 15.72
N PRO A 40 11.99 0.60 15.17
CA PRO A 40 13.01 0.58 14.12
C PRO A 40 12.66 1.53 12.98
N ILE A 41 11.36 1.84 12.85
CA ILE A 41 10.77 2.69 11.83
C ILE A 41 10.56 4.16 12.28
N SER A 42 10.92 4.46 13.53
CA SER A 42 10.89 5.80 14.16
C SER A 42 9.52 6.49 14.11
N LEU A 43 9.45 7.81 13.84
CA LEU A 43 8.22 8.64 13.85
C LEU A 43 7.11 8.20 12.89
N LEU A 44 7.36 7.13 12.13
CA LEU A 44 6.47 6.65 11.09
C LEU A 44 5.60 5.49 11.57
N GLY A 45 5.98 4.84 12.67
CA GLY A 45 5.08 4.03 13.49
C GLY A 45 4.09 4.87 14.30
N GLY A 46 4.05 6.19 14.06
CA GLY A 46 3.24 7.18 14.78
C GLY A 46 4.09 8.19 15.55
N LEU A 47 3.45 9.23 16.08
CA LEU A 47 4.12 10.25 16.90
C LEU A 47 4.74 9.69 18.18
N ASN A 48 4.24 8.53 18.63
CA ASN A 48 4.75 7.82 19.78
C ASN A 48 5.54 6.58 19.32
N ASN A 49 6.85 6.73 19.17
CA ASN A 49 7.76 5.68 18.67
C ASN A 49 7.90 4.46 19.60
N PHE A 50 7.25 4.47 20.76
CA PHE A 50 7.23 3.34 21.68
C PHE A 50 5.84 2.69 21.71
N ALA A 51 4.84 3.30 21.08
CA ALA A 51 3.49 2.76 21.05
C ALA A 51 3.49 1.39 20.39
N TYR A 52 2.64 0.51 20.92
CA TYR A 52 2.25 -0.72 20.25
C TYR A 52 1.25 -0.38 19.13
N VAL A 53 0.00 -0.80 19.26
CA VAL A 53 -1.13 -0.38 18.41
C VAL A 53 -2.07 0.53 19.21
N SER A 54 -2.85 1.38 18.55
CA SER A 54 -3.74 2.31 19.26
C SER A 54 -4.97 1.65 19.88
N ASP A 55 -5.43 0.51 19.36
CA ASP A 55 -6.46 -0.33 20.00
C ASP A 55 -5.98 -1.80 20.10
N PRO A 56 -5.39 -2.22 21.23
CA PRO A 56 -4.85 -3.57 21.40
C PRO A 56 -5.92 -4.67 21.52
N ASN A 57 -7.21 -4.32 21.62
CA ASN A 57 -8.29 -5.29 21.61
C ASN A 57 -8.70 -5.68 20.19
N GLN A 58 -8.43 -4.82 19.21
CA GLN A 58 -8.81 -5.04 17.82
C GLN A 58 -7.60 -5.22 16.90
N TRP A 59 -6.46 -4.59 17.20
CA TRP A 59 -5.33 -4.45 16.28
C TRP A 59 -4.11 -5.21 16.79
N VAL A 60 -3.27 -5.64 15.84
CA VAL A 60 -2.03 -6.38 16.09
C VAL A 60 -0.99 -5.84 15.12
N ASP A 61 0.25 -5.69 15.59
CA ASP A 61 1.40 -5.38 14.76
C ASP A 61 2.31 -6.63 14.64
N PRO A 62 2.15 -7.46 13.59
CA PRO A 62 2.83 -8.76 13.48
C PRO A 62 4.28 -8.66 12.96
N MET A 63 4.65 -7.54 12.35
CA MET A 63 5.95 -7.34 11.71
C MET A 63 6.63 -6.02 12.10
N GLY A 64 5.90 -4.99 12.50
CA GLY A 64 6.47 -3.67 12.80
C GLY A 64 7.07 -2.96 11.59
N LEU A 65 6.50 -3.10 10.38
CA LEU A 65 7.10 -2.62 9.13
C LEU A 65 6.10 -2.00 8.11
N GLN A 66 6.08 -0.67 7.91
CA GLN A 66 5.14 0.05 7.03
C GLN A 66 5.82 0.55 5.72
N VAL A 67 5.06 0.82 4.64
CA VAL A 67 5.59 1.45 3.39
C VAL A 67 4.82 2.69 2.95
N GLY A 68 5.55 3.59 2.29
CA GLY A 68 5.06 4.85 1.76
C GLY A 68 5.55 5.03 0.33
N ILE A 69 4.64 5.41 -0.56
CA ILE A 69 4.92 5.55 -1.98
C ILE A 69 4.74 7.01 -2.38
N GLY A 70 5.70 7.57 -3.10
CA GLY A 70 5.58 8.86 -3.78
C GLY A 70 5.54 8.65 -5.28
N PHE A 71 4.61 9.29 -5.98
CA PHE A 71 4.62 9.38 -7.43
C PHE A 71 4.80 10.82 -7.86
N SER A 72 5.77 11.07 -8.73
CA SER A 72 6.00 12.39 -9.33
C SER A 72 5.59 12.34 -10.80
N SER A 73 4.51 13.05 -11.12
CA SER A 73 3.99 13.20 -12.47
C SER A 73 4.99 13.91 -13.40
N LYS A 74 5.74 14.88 -12.87
CA LYS A 74 6.79 15.62 -13.60
C LYS A 74 7.95 14.75 -14.04
N ASN A 75 8.31 13.76 -13.22
CA ASN A 75 9.49 12.91 -13.44
C ASN A 75 9.13 11.51 -13.94
N ASN A 76 7.84 11.22 -14.18
CA ASN A 76 7.33 9.89 -14.52
C ASN A 76 8.00 8.79 -13.68
N THR A 77 7.94 8.97 -12.36
CA THR A 77 8.67 8.14 -11.41
C THR A 77 7.79 7.82 -10.20
N VAL A 78 7.70 6.53 -9.86
CA VAL A 78 7.32 6.05 -8.54
C VAL A 78 8.57 5.88 -7.69
N ILE A 79 8.56 6.44 -6.49
CA ILE A 79 9.52 6.18 -5.44
C ILE A 79 8.78 5.39 -4.36
N ILE A 80 9.13 4.13 -4.22
CA ILE A 80 8.66 3.33 -3.09
C ILE A 80 9.72 3.45 -2.03
N THR A 81 9.32 3.88 -0.85
CA THR A 81 10.20 3.92 0.30
C THR A 81 9.66 2.96 1.32
N ASP A 82 10.49 1.98 1.66
CA ASP A 82 10.36 1.32 2.94
C ASP A 82 10.54 2.40 4.00
N VAL A 83 9.43 2.71 4.67
CA VAL A 83 9.31 3.89 5.53
C VAL A 83 10.30 3.80 6.69
N ASP A 84 10.70 2.56 6.99
CA ASP A 84 11.36 2.11 8.18
C ASP A 84 12.88 2.11 8.02
N THR A 85 13.34 1.36 7.02
CA THR A 85 14.74 1.23 6.65
C THR A 85 15.25 2.45 5.86
N LYS A 86 14.33 3.31 5.41
CA LYS A 86 14.59 4.40 4.45
C LYS A 86 15.09 3.91 3.09
N GLN A 87 15.05 2.61 2.85
CA GLN A 87 15.43 2.06 1.57
C GLN A 87 14.39 2.47 0.54
N SER A 88 14.80 3.30 -0.40
CA SER A 88 13.96 3.76 -1.49
C SER A 88 14.36 3.06 -2.78
N MET A 89 13.38 2.62 -3.56
CA MET A 89 13.59 2.27 -4.96
C MET A 89 12.88 3.26 -5.87
N ARG A 90 13.57 3.63 -6.95
CA ARG A 90 13.04 4.51 -7.99
C ARG A 90 12.65 3.68 -9.19
N ILE A 91 11.38 3.76 -9.60
CA ILE A 91 10.81 3.01 -10.73
C ILE A 91 10.20 4.01 -11.72
N GLY A 92 10.45 3.80 -13.00
CA GLY A 92 9.76 4.53 -14.07
C GLY A 92 8.28 4.16 -14.09
N ALA A 93 7.42 5.16 -14.01
CA ALA A 93 5.97 4.99 -14.07
C ALA A 93 5.31 6.22 -14.67
N PHE A 94 4.14 6.08 -15.24
CA PHE A 94 3.43 7.19 -15.84
C PHE A 94 1.98 7.22 -15.37
N THR A 95 1.37 8.39 -15.52
CA THR A 95 -0.07 8.55 -15.34
C THR A 95 -0.62 9.41 -16.45
N GLY A 96 -1.78 9.02 -16.96
CA GLY A 96 -2.25 9.51 -18.24
C GLY A 96 -1.37 9.04 -19.41
N GLY A 97 -1.91 9.13 -20.62
CA GLY A 97 -1.24 8.65 -21.81
C GLY A 97 -1.08 7.12 -21.93
N HIS A 98 -0.26 6.73 -22.90
CA HIS A 98 0.08 5.35 -23.23
C HIS A 98 1.49 5.22 -23.83
N ILE A 99 2.01 3.99 -23.83
CA ILE A 99 3.24 3.57 -24.51
C ILE A 99 2.85 3.02 -25.89
N SER A 100 3.46 3.54 -26.96
CA SER A 100 3.22 3.09 -28.34
C SER A 100 3.80 1.69 -28.60
N GLN A 101 3.53 1.14 -29.79
CA GLN A 101 4.11 -0.14 -30.20
C GLN A 101 5.64 -0.07 -30.35
N GLU A 102 6.19 1.13 -30.54
CA GLU A 102 7.61 1.42 -30.61
C GLU A 102 8.24 1.69 -29.22
N GLY A 103 7.45 1.61 -28.14
CA GLY A 103 7.93 1.83 -26.77
C GLY A 103 8.02 3.29 -26.34
N VAL A 104 7.43 4.22 -27.11
CA VAL A 104 7.49 5.66 -26.83
C VAL A 104 6.30 6.08 -25.97
N PHE A 105 6.56 6.86 -24.92
CA PHE A 105 5.51 7.43 -24.08
C PHE A 105 4.83 8.62 -24.75
N ASN A 106 3.52 8.50 -24.96
CA ASN A 106 2.64 9.53 -25.47
C ASN A 106 1.76 10.04 -24.34
N ALA A 107 2.02 11.26 -23.86
CA ALA A 107 1.24 11.90 -22.80
C ALA A 107 -0.19 12.30 -23.26
N ASN A 108 -0.39 12.47 -24.57
CA ASN A 108 -1.66 12.86 -25.16
C ASN A 108 -2.46 11.62 -25.55
N GLY A 109 -3.57 11.37 -24.85
CA GLY A 109 -4.56 10.43 -25.37
C GLY A 109 -5.95 10.71 -24.84
N ASN A 110 -6.59 11.70 -25.44
CA ASN A 110 -8.05 11.87 -25.37
C ASN A 110 -8.60 12.06 -23.94
N ASN A 111 -9.92 12.16 -23.79
CA ASN A 111 -10.53 12.52 -22.50
C ASN A 111 -10.36 11.45 -21.39
N TYR A 112 -9.97 10.22 -21.76
CA TYR A 112 -9.90 9.06 -20.88
C TYR A 112 -8.50 8.64 -20.46
N GLU A 113 -7.44 9.31 -20.95
CA GLU A 113 -6.07 9.14 -20.48
C GLU A 113 -5.58 10.38 -19.71
N LYS A 114 -6.49 11.02 -18.97
CA LYS A 114 -6.12 12.10 -18.04
C LYS A 114 -5.27 11.53 -16.89
N PRO A 115 -4.25 12.25 -16.41
CA PRO A 115 -3.46 11.81 -15.26
C PRO A 115 -4.29 11.69 -13.99
N ILE A 116 -3.86 10.82 -13.07
CA ILE A 116 -4.42 10.76 -11.71
C ILE A 116 -4.28 12.15 -11.06
N PRO A 117 -5.33 12.67 -10.39
CA PRO A 117 -5.23 13.95 -9.71
C PRO A 117 -4.16 13.95 -8.61
N PRO A 118 -3.45 15.07 -8.38
CA PRO A 118 -2.59 15.21 -7.21
C PRO A 118 -3.36 14.98 -5.91
N GLY A 119 -2.70 14.37 -4.93
CA GLY A 119 -3.34 14.01 -3.66
C GLY A 119 -2.71 12.78 -3.01
N SER A 120 -3.33 12.33 -1.93
CA SER A 120 -2.95 11.10 -1.22
C SER A 120 -3.99 10.02 -1.47
N TYR A 121 -3.52 8.80 -1.68
CA TYR A 121 -4.36 7.64 -2.01
C TYR A 121 -3.97 6.44 -1.14
N TYR A 122 -4.94 5.74 -0.59
CA TYR A 122 -4.74 4.40 -0.04
C TYR A 122 -4.43 3.42 -1.16
N ILE A 123 -3.42 2.58 -0.94
CA ILE A 123 -3.09 1.44 -1.80
C ILE A 123 -3.80 0.23 -1.23
N THR A 124 -4.78 -0.30 -1.94
CA THR A 124 -5.58 -1.43 -1.48
C THR A 124 -5.44 -2.65 -2.36
N GLU A 125 -6.00 -3.78 -1.93
CA GLU A 125 -6.26 -4.88 -2.84
C GLU A 125 -7.17 -4.43 -4.00
N TYR A 126 -7.20 -5.22 -5.07
CA TYR A 126 -7.99 -4.89 -6.25
C TYR A 126 -9.47 -4.76 -5.88
N PRO A 127 -10.08 -3.57 -6.04
CA PRO A 127 -11.37 -3.29 -5.45
C PRO A 127 -12.53 -3.88 -6.24
N ASN A 128 -12.35 -4.41 -7.46
CA ASN A 128 -13.47 -5.01 -8.21
C ASN A 128 -13.59 -6.53 -7.89
N PRO A 129 -14.71 -6.96 -7.27
CA PRO A 129 -14.95 -8.35 -6.85
C PRO A 129 -15.34 -9.28 -8.02
N ASP A 130 -15.82 -8.74 -9.14
CA ASP A 130 -16.16 -9.52 -10.34
C ASP A 130 -14.92 -9.98 -11.12
N ARG A 131 -13.74 -9.44 -10.78
CA ARG A 131 -12.45 -9.92 -11.29
C ARG A 131 -11.51 -10.30 -10.14
N PRO A 132 -11.88 -11.30 -9.32
CA PRO A 132 -11.17 -11.64 -8.09
C PRO A 132 -9.77 -12.19 -8.38
N ASN A 133 -9.53 -12.72 -9.58
CA ASN A 133 -8.25 -13.28 -10.00
C ASN A 133 -7.28 -12.22 -10.55
N ASN A 134 -7.65 -10.93 -10.56
CA ASN A 134 -6.74 -9.86 -10.99
C ASN A 134 -5.85 -9.36 -9.84
N ASN A 135 -5.26 -10.32 -9.11
CA ASN A 135 -4.36 -10.13 -7.96
C ASN A 135 -3.01 -9.47 -8.31
N HIS A 136 -2.87 -9.04 -9.57
CA HIS A 136 -1.69 -8.36 -10.07
C HIS A 136 -1.81 -6.84 -9.99
N TRP A 137 -2.96 -6.26 -9.61
CA TRP A 137 -3.19 -4.82 -9.54
C TRP A 137 -3.60 -4.38 -8.12
N TYR A 138 -3.30 -3.14 -7.77
CA TYR A 138 -3.73 -2.53 -6.51
C TYR A 138 -4.74 -1.41 -6.78
N GLY A 139 -5.71 -1.25 -5.87
CA GLY A 139 -6.62 -0.10 -5.88
C GLY A 139 -5.90 1.15 -5.40
N LEU A 140 -6.25 2.31 -5.97
CA LEU A 140 -5.84 3.62 -5.47
C LEU A 140 -7.10 4.40 -5.12
N LEU A 141 -7.34 4.57 -3.82
CA LEU A 141 -8.52 5.24 -3.29
C LEU A 141 -8.13 6.55 -2.63
N LYS A 142 -8.69 7.65 -3.09
CA LYS A 142 -8.29 8.97 -2.61
C LYS A 142 -8.67 9.15 -1.15
N ILE A 143 -7.78 9.81 -0.42
CA ILE A 143 -7.97 10.14 0.99
C ILE A 143 -8.60 11.54 1.05
N ASP A 144 -9.90 11.62 0.77
CA ASP A 144 -10.66 12.88 0.81
C ASP A 144 -12.08 12.70 1.37
N GLU A 145 -12.29 11.62 2.13
CA GLU A 145 -13.58 11.26 2.77
C GLU A 145 -14.71 10.99 1.76
N LYS A 146 -14.43 11.01 0.46
CA LYS A 146 -15.39 10.76 -0.61
C LYS A 146 -14.95 9.59 -1.45
N ILE A 147 -15.84 8.62 -1.59
CA ILE A 147 -15.59 7.47 -2.43
C ILE A 147 -16.21 7.74 -3.81
N ASP A 148 -15.65 8.70 -4.55
CA ASP A 148 -16.12 9.09 -5.90
C ASP A 148 -15.03 9.00 -6.99
N ASP A 149 -13.91 8.36 -6.68
CA ASP A 149 -12.83 8.14 -7.62
C ASP A 149 -13.28 7.19 -8.73
N GLU A 150 -13.63 7.75 -9.88
CA GLU A 150 -13.98 7.02 -11.09
C GLU A 150 -13.01 7.39 -12.21
N THR A 151 -12.56 6.38 -12.98
CA THR A 151 -11.89 6.61 -14.27
C THR A 151 -12.86 6.33 -15.40
N ILE A 152 -12.59 6.82 -16.60
CA ILE A 152 -13.38 6.47 -17.80
C ILE A 152 -12.52 5.65 -18.77
N ASP A 153 -13.15 4.75 -19.52
CA ASP A 153 -12.49 4.02 -20.60
C ASP A 153 -12.55 4.79 -21.93
N GLN A 154 -11.97 4.20 -22.98
CA GLN A 154 -11.95 4.77 -24.33
C GLN A 154 -13.32 4.96 -24.97
N PHE A 155 -14.35 4.32 -24.43
CA PHE A 155 -15.74 4.39 -24.89
C PHE A 155 -16.59 5.32 -24.01
N GLY A 156 -15.98 5.97 -23.00
CA GLY A 156 -16.66 6.84 -22.05
C GLY A 156 -17.39 6.09 -20.93
N ASN A 157 -17.22 4.77 -20.82
CA ASN A 157 -17.81 4.03 -19.71
C ASN A 157 -17.01 4.30 -18.43
N LYS A 158 -17.73 4.52 -17.33
CA LYS A 158 -17.11 4.63 -16.01
C LYS A 158 -16.42 3.30 -15.64
N ARG A 159 -15.30 3.40 -14.95
CA ARG A 159 -14.47 2.29 -14.46
C ARG A 159 -14.30 2.43 -12.95
N PHE A 160 -14.11 1.30 -12.28
CA PHE A 160 -13.98 1.14 -10.82
C PHE A 160 -12.72 1.81 -10.20
N GLY A 161 -12.58 3.12 -10.35
CA GLY A 161 -11.52 3.96 -9.76
C GLY A 161 -10.12 3.85 -10.34
N PHE A 162 -9.18 4.54 -9.67
CA PHE A 162 -7.76 4.57 -9.98
C PHE A 162 -7.06 3.31 -9.48
N ARG A 163 -5.95 2.95 -10.13
CA ARG A 163 -5.23 1.70 -9.85
C ARG A 163 -3.72 1.91 -9.96
N LEU A 164 -2.97 1.04 -9.31
CA LEU A 164 -1.54 0.86 -9.54
C LEU A 164 -1.36 -0.48 -10.24
N HIS A 165 -0.84 -0.46 -11.47
CA HIS A 165 -0.75 -1.67 -12.28
C HIS A 165 0.37 -1.65 -13.33
N PRO A 166 0.80 -2.82 -13.82
CA PRO A 166 1.69 -2.92 -14.96
C PRO A 166 0.88 -2.97 -16.26
N ARG A 167 1.03 -1.98 -17.15
CA ARG A 167 0.49 -1.99 -18.53
C ARG A 167 1.20 -0.96 -19.41
N THR A 168 0.81 -0.90 -20.67
CA THR A 168 1.19 0.15 -21.63
C THR A 168 0.21 1.32 -21.68
N VAL A 169 -1.00 1.21 -21.11
CA VAL A 169 -2.01 2.28 -21.12
C VAL A 169 -2.44 2.60 -19.70
N SER A 170 -2.48 3.89 -19.34
CA SER A 170 -2.77 4.32 -17.97
C SER A 170 -4.26 4.44 -17.68
N HIS A 171 -5.05 5.05 -18.58
CA HIS A 171 -6.45 5.42 -18.28
C HIS A 171 -6.60 6.17 -16.95
N GLY A 172 -5.64 7.04 -16.64
CA GLY A 172 -5.55 7.81 -15.40
C GLY A 172 -5.11 7.05 -14.16
N CYS A 173 -4.69 5.80 -14.29
CA CYS A 173 -4.05 5.04 -13.22
C CYS A 173 -2.56 5.44 -13.07
N VAL A 174 -1.90 4.97 -12.01
CA VAL A 174 -0.44 4.96 -11.97
C VAL A 174 0.04 3.66 -12.59
N THR A 175 0.86 3.77 -13.63
CA THR A 175 1.18 2.65 -14.50
C THR A 175 2.68 2.48 -14.64
N ILE A 176 3.17 1.30 -14.30
CA ILE A 176 4.54 0.88 -14.62
C ILE A 176 4.50 0.21 -15.99
N SER A 177 5.37 0.63 -16.90
CA SER A 177 5.39 0.09 -18.25
C SER A 177 5.64 -1.41 -18.23
N SER A 178 4.77 -2.18 -18.90
CA SER A 178 5.00 -3.61 -19.12
C SER A 178 5.67 -3.89 -20.48
N PHE A 179 5.99 -2.85 -21.25
CA PHE A 179 6.53 -2.95 -22.61
C PHE A 179 7.90 -3.65 -22.63
N ASP A 180 8.85 -3.15 -21.84
CA ASP A 180 10.20 -3.69 -21.74
C ASP A 180 10.39 -4.62 -20.53
N GLN A 181 11.51 -5.33 -20.51
CA GLN A 181 11.87 -6.23 -19.43
C GLN A 181 12.10 -5.48 -18.11
N GLN A 182 12.71 -4.31 -18.17
CA GLN A 182 13.04 -3.50 -16.99
C GLN A 182 11.78 -3.10 -16.19
N GLY A 183 10.72 -2.69 -16.89
CA GLY A 183 9.45 -2.32 -16.29
C GLY A 183 8.72 -3.53 -15.68
N ARG A 184 8.77 -4.69 -16.33
CA ARG A 184 8.24 -5.96 -15.77
C ARG A 184 8.97 -6.37 -14.49
N GLU A 185 10.29 -6.31 -14.48
CA GLU A 185 11.10 -6.60 -13.29
C GLU A 185 10.85 -5.58 -12.17
N SER A 186 10.74 -4.30 -12.52
CA SER A 186 10.44 -3.23 -11.56
C SER A 186 9.06 -3.43 -10.93
N TRP A 187 8.06 -3.84 -11.72
CA TRP A 187 6.75 -4.22 -11.21
C TRP A 187 6.84 -5.39 -10.21
N GLY A 188 7.61 -6.43 -10.55
CA GLY A 188 7.81 -7.58 -9.65
C GLY A 188 8.35 -7.18 -8.28
N LYS A 189 9.38 -6.32 -8.26
CA LYS A 189 9.96 -5.78 -7.02
C LYS A 189 8.97 -4.92 -6.23
N LEU A 190 8.23 -4.03 -6.90
CA LEU A 190 7.18 -3.23 -6.26
C LEU A 190 6.14 -4.13 -5.60
N LYS A 191 5.68 -5.16 -6.32
CA LYS A 191 4.66 -6.10 -5.83
C LYS A 191 5.16 -6.85 -4.61
N GLU A 192 6.40 -7.34 -4.64
CA GLU A 192 7.02 -8.02 -3.52
C GLU A 192 7.11 -7.12 -2.27
N MET A 193 7.49 -5.85 -2.44
CA MET A 193 7.51 -4.89 -1.33
C MET A 193 6.11 -4.67 -0.76
N LEU A 194 5.12 -4.38 -1.61
CA LEU A 194 3.75 -4.16 -1.15
C LEU A 194 3.17 -5.39 -0.44
N ASP A 195 3.30 -6.58 -1.02
CA ASP A 195 2.71 -7.78 -0.44
C ASP A 195 3.26 -8.12 0.96
N LYS A 196 4.49 -7.70 1.27
CA LYS A 196 5.12 -7.87 2.59
C LYS A 196 4.69 -6.84 3.64
N THR A 197 3.92 -5.83 3.26
CA THR A 197 3.62 -4.66 4.11
C THR A 197 2.17 -4.57 4.58
N SER A 198 1.38 -5.59 4.24
CA SER A 198 -0.02 -5.64 4.66
C SER A 198 -0.17 -5.67 6.16
N THR A 199 -0.77 -4.63 6.72
CA THR A 199 -0.89 -4.44 8.17
C THR A 199 -2.31 -4.11 8.64
N SER A 200 -3.26 -3.81 7.74
CA SER A 200 -4.62 -3.39 8.14
C SER A 200 -5.67 -3.56 7.02
N THR A 201 -6.95 -3.34 7.37
CA THR A 201 -8.05 -3.19 6.41
C THR A 201 -8.68 -1.80 6.55
N ILE A 202 -9.24 -1.28 5.46
CA ILE A 202 -10.06 -0.07 5.46
C ILE A 202 -11.48 -0.40 5.01
N GLU A 203 -12.46 0.33 5.54
CA GLU A 203 -13.82 0.27 5.02
C GLU A 203 -13.96 1.17 3.79
N TYR A 204 -14.54 0.59 2.74
CA TYR A 204 -14.75 1.23 1.46
C TYR A 204 -16.17 0.92 0.99
N GLU A 205 -16.99 1.97 0.84
CA GLU A 205 -18.29 1.87 0.21
C GLU A 205 -18.12 1.78 -1.31
N ASP A 206 -18.31 0.59 -1.87
CA ASP A 206 -18.26 0.45 -3.32
C ASP A 206 -19.57 0.92 -3.96
N LYS A 207 -19.56 2.11 -4.58
CA LYS A 207 -20.73 2.68 -5.27
C LYS A 207 -21.32 1.78 -6.35
N TRP A 208 -20.52 0.92 -6.98
CA TRP A 208 -20.99 0.02 -8.02
C TRP A 208 -21.77 -1.16 -7.45
N TYR A 209 -21.36 -1.65 -6.28
CA TYR A 209 -21.99 -2.79 -5.64
C TYR A 209 -22.91 -2.42 -4.47
N ARG A 210 -22.95 -1.12 -4.10
CA ARG A 210 -23.70 -0.56 -2.95
C ARG A 210 -23.46 -1.34 -1.68
N LYS A 211 -22.19 -1.67 -1.42
CA LYS A 211 -21.77 -2.50 -0.28
C LYS A 211 -20.55 -1.88 0.38
N ASN A 212 -20.58 -1.84 1.71
CA ASN A 212 -19.38 -1.60 2.50
C ASN A 212 -18.50 -2.84 2.42
N ARG A 213 -17.23 -2.62 2.07
CA ARG A 213 -16.23 -3.67 1.93
C ARG A 213 -15.05 -3.34 2.80
N GLN A 214 -14.52 -4.36 3.45
CA GLN A 214 -13.20 -4.29 4.06
C GLN A 214 -12.17 -4.65 3.00
N LEU A 215 -11.31 -3.69 2.67
CA LEU A 215 -10.21 -3.87 1.72
C LEU A 215 -8.89 -3.89 2.47
N LYS A 216 -8.03 -4.85 2.12
CA LYS A 216 -6.66 -4.92 2.62
C LYS A 216 -5.87 -3.68 2.21
N LEU A 217 -5.20 -3.06 3.19
CA LEU A 217 -4.36 -1.87 3.00
C LEU A 217 -2.88 -2.26 2.91
N TYR A 218 -2.22 -1.72 1.89
CA TYR A 218 -0.81 -1.97 1.58
C TYR A 218 0.07 -0.73 1.77
N GLY A 219 -0.51 0.46 1.96
CA GLY A 219 0.25 1.69 2.19
C GLY A 219 -0.47 2.93 1.65
N ILE A 220 0.26 4.04 1.63
CA ILE A 220 -0.23 5.33 1.13
C ILE A 220 0.63 5.79 -0.04
N LEU A 221 -0.01 6.18 -1.14
CA LEU A 221 0.59 6.81 -2.30
C LEU A 221 0.35 8.33 -2.27
N HIS A 222 1.40 9.12 -2.36
CA HIS A 222 1.33 10.56 -2.56
C HIS A 222 1.66 10.93 -4.00
N VAL A 223 0.69 11.49 -4.71
CA VAL A 223 0.84 12.00 -6.08
C VAL A 223 1.18 13.48 -6.04
N LYS A 224 2.32 13.85 -6.64
CA LYS A 224 2.81 15.22 -6.77
C LYS A 224 3.00 15.67 -8.22
#